data_AF-A0A392QWK3-F1
#
_entry.id   AF-A0A392QWK3-F1
#
_cell.length_a   1.000
_cell.length_b   1.000
_cell.length_c   1.000
_cell.angle_alpha   90.00
_cell.angle_beta   90.00
_cell.angle_gamma   90.00
#
_symmetry.space_group_name_H-M   'P 1'
#
loop_
_entity.id
_entity.type
_entity.pdbx_description
1 polymer ?
#
loop_
_entity_poly.entity_id
_entity_poly.type
_entity_poly.pdbx_seq_one_letter_code
_entity_poly.pdbx_strand_id
1 'polypeptide(L)' 'DIANAELPPTHPIRLGLALNFSVFYYEILNSPDRACNLAKQ' A
#
# COMPACT_ATOMS: atom_id res chain seq x y z
N ASP A 1 6.33 -7.36 4.24
CA ASP A 1 6.47 -8.13 5.49
C ASP A 1 7.06 -7.34 6.66
N ILE A 2 8.23 -6.71 6.52
CA ILE A 2 8.85 -5.91 7.62
C ILE A 2 7.90 -4.83 8.15
N ALA A 3 7.36 -3.96 7.28
CA ALA A 3 6.44 -2.90 7.70
C ALA A 3 5.13 -3.44 8.31
N ASN A 4 4.68 -4.65 7.95
CA ASN A 4 3.48 -5.25 8.53
C ASN A 4 3.73 -5.86 9.91
N ALA A 5 4.95 -6.35 10.16
CA ALA A 5 5.36 -6.97 11.42
C ALA A 5 5.87 -5.95 12.45
N GLU A 6 6.56 -4.90 12.00
CA GLU A 6 7.30 -3.98 12.88
C GLU A 6 6.60 -2.62 13.08
N LEU A 7 5.66 -2.24 12.21
CA LEU A 7 5.00 -0.94 12.27
C LEU A 7 3.49 -1.10 12.51
N PRO A 8 2.89 -0.31 13.43
CA PRO A 8 1.44 -0.32 13.61
C PRO A 8 0.73 0.18 12.33
N PRO A 9 -0.53 -0.21 12.08
CA PRO A 9 -1.28 0.18 10.87
C PRO A 9 -1.35 1.69 10.65
N THR A 10 -1.42 2.47 11.72
CA THR A 10 -1.49 3.93 11.70
C THR A 10 -0.12 4.61 11.56
N HIS A 11 0.96 3.84 11.49
CA HIS A 11 2.31 4.40 11.39
C HIS A 11 2.50 5.11 10.04
N PRO A 12 2.99 6.37 10.01
CA PRO A 12 3.06 7.16 8.78
C PRO A 12 3.95 6.51 7.70
N ILE A 13 5.03 5.83 8.10
CA ILE A 13 5.88 5.10 7.14
C ILE A 13 5.10 3.95 6.48
N ARG A 14 4.30 3.20 7.26
CA ARG A 14 3.51 2.07 6.73
C ARG A 14 2.40 2.57 5.81
N LEU A 15 1.71 3.63 6.18
CA LEU A 15 0.70 4.29 5.35
C LEU A 15 1.30 4.82 4.04
N GLY A 16 2.46 5.49 4.11
CA GLY A 16 3.16 5.97 2.91
C GLY A 16 3.59 4.83 1.99
N LEU A 17 4.05 3.71 2.55
CA LEU A 17 4.39 2.50 1.80
C LEU A 17 3.16 1.89 1.11
N ALA A 18 2.05 1.74 1.84
CA ALA A 18 0.80 1.23 1.29
C ALA A 18 0.26 2.14 0.16
N LEU A 19 0.32 3.46 0.36
CA LEU A 19 -0.08 4.44 -0.65
C LEU A 19 0.78 4.33 -1.92
N ASN A 20 2.11 4.39 -1.79
CA ASN A 20 3.02 4.29 -2.93
C ASN A 20 2.85 2.96 -3.67
N PHE A 21 2.62 1.87 -2.93
CA PHE A 21 2.41 0.57 -3.54
C PHE A 21 1.07 0.48 -4.26
N SER A 22 0.01 1.10 -3.72
CA SER A 22 -1.27 1.21 -4.42
C SER A 22 -1.16 2.01 -5.73
N VAL A 23 -0.43 3.13 -5.74
CA VAL A 23 -0.16 3.92 -6.95
C VAL A 23 0.62 3.11 -7.98
N PHE A 24 1.64 2.35 -7.57
CA PHE A 24 2.38 1.46 -8.47
C PHE A 24 1.47 0.43 -9.16
N TYR A 25 0.56 -0.20 -8.41
CA TYR A 25 -0.40 -1.14 -9.00
C TYR A 25 -1.36 -0.47 -9.99
N TYR A 26 -1.76 0.78 -9.72
CA TYR A 26 -2.67 1.52 -10.58
C TYR A 26 -1.98 2.01 -11.85
N GLU A 27 -0.88 2.73 -11.72
CA GLU A 27 -0.24 3.45 -12.83
C GLU A 27 0.74 2.59 -13.64
N ILE A 28 1.46 1.67 -12.99
CA ILE A 28 2.54 0.91 -13.66
C ILE A 28 2.05 -0.47 -14.07
N LEU A 29 1.31 -1.16 -13.20
CA LEU A 29 0.80 -2.51 -13.49
C LEU A 29 -0.61 -2.52 -14.10
N ASN A 30 -1.21 -1.35 -14.35
CA ASN A 30 -2.56 -1.19 -14.89
C ASN A 30 -3.61 -2.12 -14.23
N SER A 31 -3.48 -2.29 -12.91
CA SER A 31 -4.24 -3.25 -12.10
C SER A 31 -5.02 -2.50 -11.01
N PRO A 32 -6.06 -1.74 -11.41
CA PRO A 32 -6.77 -0.83 -10.51
C PRO A 32 -7.48 -1.54 -9.35
N ASP A 33 -7.97 -2.76 -9.56
CA ASP A 33 -8.64 -3.54 -8.51
C ASP A 33 -7.68 -3.87 -7.35
N ARG A 34 -6.43 -4.25 -7.68
CA ARG A 34 -5.40 -4.52 -6.67
C ARG A 34 -4.96 -3.26 -5.95
N ALA A 35 -4.82 -2.16 -6.68
CA ALA A 35 -4.53 -0.85 -6.09
C ALA A 35 -5.60 -0.44 -5.07
N CYS A 36 -6.88 -0.60 -5.41
CA CYS A 36 -7.99 -0.26 -4.53
C CYS A 36 -8.01 -1.14 -3.27
N ASN A 37 -7.73 -2.44 -3.41
CA ASN A 37 -7.64 -3.34 -2.25
C ASN A 37 -6.46 -2.99 -1.32
N LEU A 38 -5.32 -2.58 -1.88
CA LEU A 38 -4.15 -2.12 -1.12
C LEU A 38 -4.40 -0.81 -0.37
N ALA A 39 -5.15 0.12 -0.98
CA ALA A 39 -5.49 1.39 -0.36
C ALA A 39 -6.56 1.28 0.76
N LYS A 40 -7.28 0.16 0.82
CA LYS A 40 -8.34 -0.10 1.83
C LYS A 40 -7.85 -0.85 3.08
N GLN A 41 -6.59 -1.29 3.09
CA GLN A 41 -5.94 -1.95 4.24
C GLN A 41 -5.47 -0.95 5.30
#